data_AF-A0A9D7TTH9-F1
#
_entry.id   AF-A0A9D7TTH9-F1
#
_cell.length_a   1.000
_cell.length_b   1.000
_cell.length_c   1.000
_cell.angle_alpha   90.00
_cell.angle_beta   90.00
_cell.angle_gamma   90.00
#
_symmetry.space_group_name_H-M   'P 1'
#
loop_
_entity.id
_entity.type
_entity.pdbx_description
1 polymer ?
#
loop_
_entity_poly.entity_id
_entity_poly.type
_entity_poly.pdbx_seq_one_letter_code
_entity_poly.pdbx_strand_id
1 'polypeptide(L)' 'MSTIEMKKELIEKIQSTNDEGLLEEVYRLLEINNEEIDTIILSDYQKAKIDAGINDMQAGNFLSNEDANKEIEEWLKK' A
#
# COMPACT_ATOMS: atom_id res chain seq x y z
N MET A 1 14.44 7.83 -29.83
CA MET A 1 15.15 8.42 -28.69
C MET A 1 15.64 7.28 -27.82
N SER A 2 16.95 7.18 -27.58
CA SER A 2 17.51 6.20 -26.67
C SER A 2 17.20 6.57 -25.22
N THR A 3 17.28 5.60 -24.30
CA THR A 3 17.12 5.86 -22.87
C THR A 3 18.12 6.91 -22.36
N ILE A 4 19.30 7.02 -22.96
CA ILE A 4 20.32 8.01 -22.61
C ILE A 4 19.88 9.42 -23.03
N GLU A 5 19.36 9.55 -24.25
CA GLU A 5 18.85 10.82 -24.78
C GLU A 5 17.65 11.31 -23.94
N MET A 6 16.74 10.40 -23.59
CA MET A 6 15.55 10.73 -22.80
C MET A 6 15.91 11.20 -21.37
N LYS A 7 16.90 10.55 -20.72
CA LYS A 7 17.40 11.01 -19.41
C LYS A 7 18.02 12.40 -19.48
N LYS A 8 18.80 12.67 -20.54
CA LYS A 8 19.44 13.96 -20.74
C LYS A 8 18.40 15.07 -20.92
N GLU A 9 17.40 14.87 -21.77
CA GLU A 9 16.32 15.85 -21.97
C GLU A 9 15.53 16.13 -20.69
N LEU A 10 15.28 15.09 -19.86
CA LEU A 10 14.58 15.26 -18.59
C LEU A 10 15.38 16.14 -17.61
N ILE A 11 16.68 15.89 -17.49
CA ILE A 11 17.58 16.68 -16.63
C ILE A 11 17.61 18.14 -17.12
N GLU A 12 17.75 18.37 -18.42
CA GLU A 12 17.76 19.71 -19.00
C GLU A 12 16.44 20.46 -18.71
N LYS A 13 15.29 19.79 -18.83
CA LYS A 13 14.00 20.38 -18.50
C LYS A 13 13.89 20.75 -17.02
N ILE A 14 14.31 19.86 -16.12
CA ILE A 14 14.32 20.09 -14.67
C ILE A 14 15.21 21.30 -14.32
N GLN A 15 16.40 21.40 -14.93
CA GLN A 15 17.31 22.52 -14.70
C GLN A 15 16.81 23.86 -15.25
N SER A 16 15.95 23.84 -16.27
CA SER A 16 15.45 25.04 -16.93
C SER A 16 14.19 25.64 -16.30
N THR A 17 13.48 24.89 -15.46
CA THR A 17 12.22 25.33 -14.85
C THR A 17 12.46 25.92 -13.46
N ASN A 18 11.69 26.97 -13.12
CA ASN A 18 11.61 27.52 -11.77
C ASN A 18 10.20 27.34 -11.17
N ASP A 19 9.34 26.58 -11.86
CA ASP A 19 8.00 26.25 -11.36
C ASP A 19 8.13 25.18 -10.27
N GLU A 20 8.05 25.62 -9.03
CA GLU A 20 8.16 24.77 -7.84
C GLU A 20 7.08 23.68 -7.80
N GLY A 21 5.86 23.98 -8.24
CA GLY A 21 4.76 23.01 -8.26
C GLY A 21 5.01 21.90 -9.27
N LEU A 22 5.51 22.25 -10.46
CA LEU A 22 5.91 21.25 -11.45
C LEU A 22 7.05 20.35 -10.93
N LEU A 23 8.04 20.94 -10.26
CA LEU A 23 9.16 20.20 -9.68
C LEU A 23 8.71 19.21 -8.59
N GLU A 24 7.79 19.64 -7.71
CA GLU A 24 7.22 18.79 -6.65
C GLU A 24 6.43 17.61 -7.23
N GLU A 25 5.60 17.85 -8.26
CA GLU A 25 4.84 16.81 -8.94
C GLU A 25 5.76 15.78 -9.63
N VAL A 26 6.81 16.24 -10.32
CA VAL A 26 7.80 15.37 -10.96
C VAL A 26 8.59 14.57 -9.93
N TYR A 27 8.99 15.19 -8.83
CA TYR A 27 9.65 14.51 -7.71
C TYR A 27 8.78 13.39 -7.15
N ARG A 28 7.51 13.68 -6.84
CA ARG A 28 6.56 12.68 -6.34
C ARG A 28 6.38 11.51 -7.31
N LEU A 29 6.27 11.78 -8.62
CA LEU A 29 6.14 10.72 -9.64
C LEU A 29 7.36 9.80 -9.71
N LEU A 30 8.56 10.33 -9.51
CA LEU A 30 9.78 9.55 -9.47
C LEU A 30 9.90 8.75 -8.17
N GLU A 31 9.42 9.30 -7.06
CA GLU A 31 9.42 8.64 -5.74
C GLU A 31 8.35 7.55 -5.59
N ILE A 32 7.20 7.66 -6.26
CA ILE A 32 6.12 6.65 -6.25
C ILE A 32 6.61 5.24 -6.63
N ASN A 33 7.68 5.14 -7.43
CA ASN A 33 8.28 3.86 -7.82
C ASN A 33 9.58 3.52 -7.06
N ASN A 34 10.08 4.44 -6.24
CA ASN A 34 11.32 4.33 -5.46
C ASN A 34 11.08 4.13 -3.96
N GLU A 35 9.86 4.30 -3.46
CA GLU A 35 9.47 3.59 -2.25
C GLU A 35 9.61 2.11 -2.58
N GLU A 36 10.77 1.53 -2.25
CA GLU A 36 10.85 0.12 -1.95
C GLU A 36 9.64 -0.12 -1.05
N ILE A 37 8.59 -0.75 -1.58
CA ILE A 37 7.53 -1.27 -0.74
C ILE A 37 8.27 -2.31 0.09
N ASP A 38 8.75 -1.88 1.25
CA ASP A 38 9.43 -2.71 2.21
C ASP A 38 8.50 -3.90 2.37
N THR A 39 8.95 -5.05 1.87
CA THR A 39 8.12 -6.25 1.90
C THR A 39 7.76 -6.45 3.36
N ILE A 40 6.48 -6.34 3.70
CA ILE A 40 6.04 -6.38 5.10
C ILE A 40 6.39 -7.76 5.64
N ILE A 41 7.46 -7.83 6.43
CA ILE A 41 7.89 -9.07 7.06
C ILE A 41 7.03 -9.28 8.30
N LEU A 42 6.07 -10.20 8.19
CA LEU A 42 5.24 -10.58 9.33
C LEU A 42 6.07 -11.31 10.39
N SER A 43 5.83 -10.97 11.65
CA SER A 43 6.33 -11.73 12.80
C SER A 43 5.73 -13.13 12.84
N ASP A 44 6.40 -14.06 13.53
CA ASP A 44 5.90 -15.42 13.70
C ASP A 44 4.54 -15.44 14.42
N TYR A 45 4.31 -14.51 15.35
CA TYR A 45 3.02 -14.34 16.00
C TYR A 45 1.93 -13.98 14.98
N GLN A 46 2.17 -13.00 14.10
CA GLN A 46 1.20 -12.60 13.08
C GLN A 46 0.90 -13.74 12.11
N LYS A 47 1.94 -14.47 11.65
CA LYS A 47 1.77 -15.65 10.79
C LYS A 47 0.90 -16.70 11.46
N ALA A 48 1.19 -17.03 12.72
CA ALA A 48 0.41 -18.00 13.48
C ALA A 48 -1.07 -17.56 13.66
N LYS A 49 -1.33 -16.26 13.85
CA LYS A 49 -2.71 -15.73 13.92
C LYS A 49 -3.44 -15.82 12.59
N ILE A 50 -2.76 -15.60 11.48
CA ILE A 50 -3.34 -15.77 10.14
C ILE A 50 -3.66 -17.24 9.89
N ASP A 51 -2.72 -18.14 10.16
CA ASP A 51 -2.91 -19.59 9.99
C ASP A 51 -4.08 -20.10 10.84
N ALA A 52 -4.21 -19.61 12.08
CA ALA A 52 -5.36 -19.91 12.93
C ALA A 52 -6.68 -19.48 12.28
N GLY A 53 -6.76 -18.26 11.75
CA GLY A 53 -7.97 -17.76 11.07
C GLY A 53 -8.32 -18.56 9.80
N ILE A 54 -7.31 -18.98 9.03
CA ILE A 54 -7.51 -19.84 7.85
C ILE A 54 -8.07 -21.20 8.29
N ASN A 55 -7.51 -21.80 9.35
CA ASN A 55 -7.99 -23.07 9.88
C ASN A 55 -9.42 -22.96 10.42
N ASP A 56 -9.75 -21.87 11.12
CA ASP A 56 -11.11 -21.61 11.61
C ASP A 56 -12.10 -21.53 10.44
N MET A 57 -11.77 -20.81 9.37
CA MET A 57 -12.59 -20.75 8.17
C MET A 57 -12.81 -22.14 7.55
N GLN A 58 -11.76 -22.96 7.43
CA GLN A 58 -11.85 -24.32 6.90
C GLN A 58 -12.67 -25.26 7.78
N ALA A 59 -12.61 -25.08 9.10
CA ALA A 59 -13.40 -25.84 10.07
C ALA A 59 -14.87 -25.38 10.15
N GLY A 60 -15.25 -24.33 9.42
CA GLY A 60 -16.59 -23.73 9.47
C GLY A 60 -16.80 -22.80 10.68
N ASN A 61 -15.73 -22.47 11.41
CA ASN A 61 -15.74 -21.51 12.52
C ASN A 61 -15.61 -20.08 12.00
N PHE A 62 -16.59 -19.63 11.21
CA PHE A 62 -16.66 -18.26 10.73
C PHE A 62 -18.03 -17.66 11.01
N LEU A 63 -18.10 -16.33 11.04
CA LEU A 63 -19.36 -15.61 11.08
C LEU A 63 -19.69 -15.12 9.68
N SER A 64 -20.98 -15.12 9.34
CA SER A 64 -21.43 -14.41 8.15
C SER A 64 -21.24 -12.91 8.35
N ASN A 65 -21.19 -12.16 7.25
CA ASN A 65 -21.12 -10.71 7.32
C ASN A 65 -22.35 -10.12 8.06
N GLU A 66 -23.52 -10.76 7.95
CA GLU A 66 -24.73 -10.32 8.65
C GLU A 66 -24.60 -10.52 10.17
N ASP A 67 -24.13 -11.69 10.60
CA ASP A 67 -23.94 -12.01 12.02
C ASP A 67 -22.85 -11.13 12.66
N ALA A 68 -21.73 -10.94 11.96
CA ALA A 68 -20.64 -10.08 12.44
C ALA A 68 -21.09 -8.63 12.62
N ASN A 69 -21.85 -8.07 11.66
CA ASN A 69 -22.34 -6.70 11.78
C ASN A 69 -23.37 -6.55 12.90
N LYS A 70 -24.22 -7.56 13.11
CA LYS A 70 -25.17 -7.56 14.23
C LYS A 70 -24.45 -7.51 15.58
N GLU A 71 -23.39 -8.30 15.77
CA GLU A 71 -22.59 -8.27 17.00
C GLU A 71 -21.93 -6.90 17.22
N ILE A 72 -21.43 -6.27 16.16
CA ILE A 72 -20.84 -4.92 16.23
C ILE A 72 -21.90 -3.89 16.65
N GLU A 73 -23.10 -3.93 16.06
CA GLU A 73 -24.19 -3.04 16.45
C GLU A 73 -24.62 -3.24 17.91
N GLU A 74 -24.63 -4.46 18.41
CA GLU A 74 -24.94 -4.76 19.81
C GLU A 74 -23.85 -4.26 20.75
N TRP A 75 -22.57 -4.35 20.36
CA TRP A 75 -21.45 -3.82 21.13
C TRP A 75 -21.49 -2.31 21.26
N LEU A 76 -21.79 -1.59 20.16
CA LEU A 76 -21.86 -0.13 20.13
C LEU A 76 -23.06 0.47 20.90
N LYS A 77 -24.03 -0.35 21.29
CA LYS A 77 -25.18 0.07 22.11
C LYS A 77 -24.90 0.03 23.62
N LYS A 78 -23.74 -0.48 24.04
CA LYS A 78 -23.28 -0.48 25.45
C LYS A 78 -22.52 0.80 25.77
#